data_AF-A0A1B8V7V2-F1
#
_entry.id   AF-A0A1B8V7V2-F1
#
_cell.length_a   1.000
_cell.length_b   1.000
_cell.length_c   1.000
_cell.angle_alpha   90.00
_cell.angle_beta   90.00
_cell.angle_gamma   90.00
#
_symmetry.space_group_name_H-M   'P 1'
#
loop_
_entity.id
_entity.type
_entity.pdbx_description
1 polymer ?
#
loop_
_entity_poly.entity_id
_entity_poly.type
_entity_poly.pdbx_seq_one_letter_code
_entity_poly.pdbx_strand_id
1 'polypeptide(L)'
;MKKESTESYEATMEVVRKQRDALLGEKKALELKIQAAMSRQNGAHHNPISLNDYVDYLKREIDRKAEEFSNKWSIRDTPPNYGLAKHHSKVEWKNIDSGYLNVLSGALGAEVSGSELCFYFPDLIHKRLVDALKARYGDSWGNDDLAPASARKQIADEAELELDQLRPQLRDVEGKIRALNRAIGD
;
A
#
# COMPACT_ATOMS: atom_id res chain seq x y z
N MET A 1 -26.34 39.75 -51.45
CA MET A 1 -26.00 38.32 -51.26
C MET A 1 -24.56 38.06 -50.80
N LYS A 2 -23.50 38.80 -51.18
CA LYS A 2 -22.14 38.54 -50.64
C LYS A 2 -21.90 38.96 -49.18
N LYS A 3 -22.62 39.97 -48.66
CA LYS A 3 -22.41 40.53 -47.31
C LYS A 3 -22.88 39.60 -46.18
N GLU A 4 -24.06 38.99 -46.33
CA GLU A 4 -24.64 38.05 -45.34
C GLU A 4 -23.80 36.78 -45.16
N SER A 5 -23.08 36.35 -46.21
CA SER A 5 -22.20 35.18 -46.17
C SER A 5 -20.94 35.40 -45.34
N THR A 6 -20.37 36.60 -45.33
CA THR A 6 -19.18 36.96 -44.54
C THR A 6 -19.50 37.17 -43.07
N GLU A 7 -20.63 37.81 -42.74
CA GLU A 7 -21.07 38.01 -41.35
C GLU A 7 -21.38 36.66 -40.65
N SER A 8 -21.98 35.72 -41.37
CA SER A 8 -22.25 34.36 -40.88
C SER A 8 -20.97 33.55 -40.62
N TYR A 9 -19.96 33.72 -41.47
CA TYR A 9 -18.66 33.06 -41.31
C TYR A 9 -17.87 33.61 -40.11
N GLU A 10 -17.84 34.93 -39.94
CA GLU A 10 -17.20 35.58 -38.79
C GLU A 10 -17.86 35.19 -37.45
N ALA A 11 -19.19 35.13 -37.41
CA ALA A 11 -19.94 34.67 -36.24
C ALA A 11 -19.60 33.20 -35.89
N THR A 12 -19.48 32.33 -36.90
CA THR A 12 -19.11 30.93 -36.71
C THR A 12 -17.68 30.79 -36.17
N MET A 13 -16.74 31.54 -36.73
CA MET A 13 -15.34 31.55 -36.25
C MET A 13 -15.21 32.04 -34.81
N GLU A 14 -16.02 33.01 -34.40
CA GLU A 14 -16.03 33.51 -33.03
C GLU A 14 -16.57 32.47 -32.03
N VAL A 15 -17.61 31.73 -32.40
CA VAL A 15 -18.13 30.61 -31.57
C VAL A 15 -17.06 29.54 -31.39
N VAL A 16 -16.37 29.18 -32.47
CA VAL A 16 -15.31 28.16 -32.44
C VAL A 16 -14.11 28.61 -31.60
N ARG A 17 -13.71 29.88 -31.67
CA ARG A 17 -12.67 30.45 -30.79
C ARG A 17 -13.06 30.36 -29.32
N LYS A 18 -14.29 30.77 -28.97
CA LYS A 18 -14.80 30.68 -27.60
C LYS A 18 -14.81 29.24 -27.08
N GLN A 19 -15.23 28.29 -27.92
CA GLN A 19 -15.22 26.87 -27.56
C GLN A 19 -13.80 26.34 -27.33
N ARG A 20 -12.84 26.72 -28.19
CA ARG A 20 -11.43 26.36 -28.02
C ARG A 20 -10.88 26.90 -26.70
N ASP A 21 -11.13 28.17 -26.42
CA ASP A 21 -10.59 28.84 -25.24
C ASP A 21 -11.19 28.25 -23.95
N ALA A 22 -12.48 27.87 -23.98
CA ALA A 22 -13.12 27.12 -22.89
C ALA A 22 -12.46 25.75 -22.66
N LEU A 23 -12.22 24.98 -23.73
CA LEU A 23 -11.56 23.67 -23.63
C LEU A 23 -10.10 23.80 -23.15
N LEU A 24 -9.38 24.84 -23.56
CA LEU A 24 -8.02 25.12 -23.06
C LEU A 24 -8.04 25.48 -21.56
N GLY A 25 -9.05 26.24 -21.12
CA GLY A 25 -9.28 26.53 -19.70
C GLY A 25 -9.55 25.25 -18.89
N GLU A 26 -10.43 24.38 -19.40
CA GLU A 26 -10.75 23.10 -18.78
C GLU A 26 -9.53 22.18 -18.71
N LYS A 27 -8.75 22.08 -19.81
CA LYS A 27 -7.49 21.33 -19.85
C LYS A 27 -6.55 21.78 -18.73
N LYS A 28 -6.29 23.09 -18.61
CA LYS A 28 -5.40 23.65 -17.59
C LYS A 28 -5.90 23.35 -16.18
N ALA A 29 -7.21 23.43 -15.95
CA ALA A 29 -7.80 23.10 -14.65
C ALA A 29 -7.62 21.61 -14.29
N LEU A 30 -7.80 20.70 -15.26
CA LEU A 30 -7.58 19.27 -15.07
C LEU A 30 -6.10 18.95 -14.80
N GLU A 31 -5.17 19.56 -15.55
CA GLU A 31 -3.73 19.40 -15.32
C GLU A 31 -3.32 19.82 -13.90
N LEU A 32 -3.84 20.95 -13.41
CA LEU A 32 -3.59 21.40 -12.04
C LEU A 32 -4.13 20.43 -10.99
N LYS A 33 -5.34 19.89 -11.20
CA LYS A 33 -5.92 18.88 -10.29
C LYS A 33 -5.09 17.59 -10.28
N ILE A 34 -4.67 17.11 -11.44
CA ILE A 34 -3.79 15.94 -11.57
C ILE A 34 -2.47 16.18 -10.83
N GLN A 35 -1.84 17.35 -11.02
CA GLN A 35 -0.61 17.68 -10.33
C GLN A 35 -0.78 17.74 -8.80
N ALA A 36 -1.90 18.28 -8.32
CA ALA A 36 -2.23 18.32 -6.91
C ALA A 36 -2.47 16.92 -6.33
N ALA A 37 -3.17 16.05 -7.05
CA ALA A 37 -3.39 14.66 -6.65
C ALA A 37 -2.07 13.86 -6.63
N MET A 38 -1.22 14.00 -7.65
CA MET A 38 0.13 13.40 -7.67
C MET A 38 1.00 13.88 -6.51
N SER A 39 0.92 15.17 -6.16
CA SER A 39 1.68 15.72 -5.03
C SER A 39 1.21 15.12 -3.70
N ARG A 40 -0.11 14.98 -3.51
CA ARG A 40 -0.68 14.32 -2.31
C ARG A 40 -0.25 12.87 -2.21
N GLN A 41 -0.36 12.12 -3.31
CA GLN A 41 0.06 10.72 -3.38
C GLN A 41 1.55 10.56 -3.07
N ASN A 42 2.40 11.39 -3.69
CA ASN A 42 3.84 11.36 -3.45
C ASN A 42 4.18 11.69 -2.00
N GLY A 43 3.55 12.72 -1.41
CA GLY A 43 3.73 13.06 0.00
C GLY A 43 3.31 11.91 0.93
N ALA A 44 2.19 11.25 0.63
CA ALA A 44 1.74 10.10 1.42
C ALA A 44 2.74 8.92 1.40
N HIS A 45 3.34 8.61 0.24
CA HIS A 45 4.27 7.49 0.11
C HIS A 45 5.69 7.76 0.59
N HIS A 46 6.20 8.98 0.43
CA HIS A 46 7.63 9.27 0.61
C HIS A 46 7.95 10.04 1.89
N ASN A 47 6.93 10.49 2.63
CA ASN A 47 7.16 11.10 3.93
C ASN A 47 7.80 10.10 4.91
N PRO A 48 8.73 10.55 5.78
CA PRO A 48 9.34 9.68 6.78
C PRO A 48 8.28 9.15 7.76
N ILE A 49 8.61 8.05 8.43
CA ILE A 49 7.73 7.42 9.43
C ILE A 49 8.00 8.00 10.82
N SER A 50 6.94 8.17 11.61
CA SER A 50 7.07 8.47 13.04
C SER A 50 7.58 7.24 13.81
N LEU A 51 8.04 7.45 15.05
CA LEU A 51 8.42 6.34 15.91
C LEU A 51 7.21 5.43 16.18
N ASN A 52 6.02 6.01 16.35
CA ASN A 52 4.79 5.23 16.57
C ASN A 52 4.44 4.35 15.36
N ASP A 53 4.56 4.88 14.13
CA ASP A 53 4.35 4.08 12.91
C ASP A 53 5.31 2.88 12.84
N TYR A 54 6.57 3.09 13.25
CA TYR A 54 7.57 2.03 13.30
C TYR A 54 7.26 0.99 14.38
N VAL A 55 6.80 1.42 15.56
CA VAL A 55 6.39 0.52 16.67
C VAL A 55 5.22 -0.37 16.26
N ASP A 56 4.24 0.19 15.54
CA ASP A 56 3.10 -0.57 15.02
C ASP A 56 3.53 -1.54 13.91
N TYR A 57 4.43 -1.10 13.03
CA TYR A 57 5.02 -1.97 12.02
C TYR A 57 5.79 -3.14 12.64
N LEU A 58 6.58 -2.87 13.67
CA LEU A 58 7.35 -3.89 14.39
C LEU A 58 6.43 -4.95 15.00
N LYS A 59 5.27 -4.55 15.56
CA LYS A 59 4.28 -5.51 16.08
C LYS A 59 3.78 -6.44 14.98
N ARG A 60 3.38 -5.88 13.83
CA ARG A 60 2.93 -6.67 12.67
C ARG A 60 3.99 -7.64 12.18
N GLU A 61 5.24 -7.23 12.16
CA GLU A 61 6.35 -8.10 11.72
C GLU A 61 6.61 -9.24 12.71
N ILE A 62 6.51 -8.99 14.02
CA ILE A 62 6.57 -10.04 15.05
C ILE A 62 5.42 -11.03 14.86
N ASP A 63 4.19 -10.54 14.68
CA ASP A 63 3.02 -11.41 14.51
C ASP A 63 3.13 -12.24 13.21
N ARG A 64 3.64 -11.66 12.13
CA ARG A 64 3.93 -12.37 10.87
C ARG A 64 4.98 -13.47 11.06
N LYS A 65 6.04 -13.19 11.81
CA LYS A 65 7.09 -14.16 12.14
C LYS A 65 6.58 -15.29 13.04
N ALA A 66 5.69 -14.97 13.98
CA ALA A 66 5.00 -15.96 14.80
C ALA A 66 4.15 -16.91 13.93
N GLU A 67 3.39 -16.36 12.98
CA GLU A 67 2.55 -17.13 12.06
C GLU A 67 3.38 -18.06 11.13
N GLU A 68 4.52 -17.58 10.61
CA GLU A 68 5.46 -18.40 9.84
C GLU A 68 5.90 -19.65 10.61
N PHE A 69 6.07 -19.55 11.93
CA PHE A 69 6.41 -20.68 12.78
C PHE A 69 5.20 -21.57 13.08
N SER A 70 4.04 -20.98 13.43
CA SER A 70 2.79 -21.71 13.67
C SER A 70 2.44 -22.67 12.52
N ASN A 71 2.59 -22.18 11.29
CA ASN A 71 2.35 -22.97 10.07
C ASN A 71 3.34 -24.14 9.89
N LYS A 72 4.53 -24.07 10.50
CA LYS A 72 5.54 -25.14 10.44
C LYS A 72 5.38 -26.14 11.58
N TRP A 73 5.00 -25.66 12.77
CA TRP A 73 4.82 -26.50 13.96
C TRP A 73 3.75 -27.58 13.72
N SER A 74 2.63 -27.20 13.10
CA SER A 74 1.50 -28.12 12.81
C SER A 74 1.79 -29.18 11.73
N ILE A 75 2.92 -29.09 11.01
CA ILE A 75 3.24 -29.93 9.84
C ILE A 75 4.39 -30.93 10.11
N ARG A 76 5.06 -30.89 11.26
CA ARG A 76 6.34 -31.62 11.45
C ARG A 76 6.39 -32.52 12.67
N ASP A 77 5.87 -33.73 12.52
CA ASP A 77 6.61 -34.89 13.00
C ASP A 77 7.62 -35.25 11.90
N THR A 78 8.88 -34.83 12.05
CA THR A 78 9.98 -35.44 11.27
C THR A 78 10.73 -36.37 12.21
N PRO A 79 10.50 -37.69 12.15
CA PRO A 79 11.44 -38.63 12.73
C PRO A 79 12.80 -38.44 12.05
N PRO A 80 13.92 -38.70 12.75
CA PRO A 80 15.26 -38.61 12.16
C PRO A 80 15.49 -39.54 10.97
N ASN A 81 14.60 -40.51 10.74
CA ASN A 81 14.65 -41.46 9.63
C ASN A 81 13.42 -41.31 8.72
N TYR A 82 13.68 -40.88 7.48
CA TYR A 82 12.84 -40.91 6.28
C TYR A 82 11.44 -41.55 6.43
N GLY A 83 10.42 -40.74 6.66
CA GLY A 83 9.02 -41.15 6.59
C GLY A 83 8.11 -39.93 6.66
N LEU A 84 7.16 -39.84 5.74
CA LEU A 84 6.19 -38.76 5.60
C LEU A 84 5.62 -38.34 6.97
N ALA A 85 5.65 -37.03 7.24
CA ALA A 85 5.07 -36.45 8.46
C ALA A 85 3.63 -36.95 8.62
N LYS A 86 3.32 -37.59 9.76
CA LYS A 86 1.96 -38.04 10.07
C LYS A 86 1.22 -36.89 10.75
N HIS A 87 -0.02 -36.66 10.34
CA HIS A 87 -0.90 -35.71 11.01
C HIS A 87 -1.05 -36.11 12.49
N HIS A 88 -1.03 -35.16 13.42
CA HIS A 88 -1.10 -35.43 14.86
C HIS A 88 -2.31 -36.31 15.27
N SER A 89 -3.43 -36.22 14.54
CA SER A 89 -4.62 -37.05 14.76
C SER A 89 -4.45 -38.54 14.40
N LYS A 90 -3.33 -38.94 13.82
CA LYS A 90 -2.98 -40.34 13.49
C LYS A 90 -1.90 -40.91 14.44
N VAL A 91 -1.49 -40.15 15.44
CA VAL A 91 -0.59 -40.61 16.50
C VAL A 91 -1.35 -41.55 17.43
N GLU A 92 -0.80 -42.73 17.67
CA GLU A 92 -1.38 -43.70 18.62
C GLU A 92 -1.15 -43.25 20.06
N TRP A 93 -2.20 -43.27 20.89
CA TRP A 93 -2.14 -42.88 22.31
C TRP A 93 -1.01 -43.55 23.09
N LYS A 94 -0.77 -44.85 22.83
CA LYS A 94 0.29 -45.62 23.50
C LYS A 94 1.68 -44.99 23.38
N ASN A 95 1.96 -44.30 22.26
CA ASN A 95 3.27 -43.67 22.02
C ASN A 95 3.41 -42.35 22.80
N ILE A 96 2.29 -41.69 23.09
CA ILE A 96 2.24 -40.50 23.95
C ILE A 96 2.38 -40.93 25.41
N ASP A 97 1.57 -41.91 25.83
CA ASP A 97 1.51 -42.42 27.20
C ASP A 97 2.83 -43.08 27.63
N SER A 98 3.52 -43.76 26.72
CA SER A 98 4.83 -44.35 26.97
C SER A 98 5.99 -43.35 26.95
N GLY A 99 5.75 -42.07 26.63
CA GLY A 99 6.79 -41.05 26.43
C GLY A 99 7.70 -41.30 25.22
N TYR A 100 7.32 -42.22 24.32
CA TYR A 100 8.09 -42.52 23.10
C TYR A 100 8.07 -41.36 22.11
N LEU A 101 6.95 -40.64 22.04
CA LEU A 101 6.81 -39.41 21.26
C LEU A 101 7.01 -38.18 22.16
N ASN A 102 7.98 -37.33 21.82
CA ASN A 102 8.10 -36.00 22.42
C ASN A 102 7.22 -35.01 21.65
N VAL A 103 6.03 -34.71 22.17
CA VAL A 103 5.07 -33.79 21.52
C VAL A 103 5.59 -32.35 21.38
N LEU A 104 6.67 -31.99 22.09
CA LEU A 104 7.29 -30.67 22.03
C LEU A 104 8.57 -30.65 21.21
N SER A 105 9.08 -31.76 20.65
CA SER A 105 10.37 -31.75 19.95
C SER A 105 10.39 -30.91 18.68
N GLY A 106 9.24 -30.70 18.04
CA GLY A 106 9.08 -29.78 16.90
C GLY A 106 8.77 -28.34 17.30
N ALA A 107 8.51 -28.09 18.58
CA ALA A 107 8.22 -26.78 19.15
C ALA A 107 9.47 -26.19 19.84
N LEU A 108 10.13 -26.98 20.66
CA LEU A 108 11.23 -26.56 21.52
C LEU A 108 12.50 -27.27 21.09
N GLY A 109 13.14 -26.73 20.05
CA GLY A 109 14.47 -27.16 19.60
C GLY A 109 15.59 -26.66 20.52
N ALA A 110 16.78 -27.26 20.41
CA ALA A 110 17.98 -26.78 21.11
C ALA A 110 18.46 -25.41 20.61
N GLU A 111 18.10 -25.05 19.38
CA GLU A 111 18.32 -23.74 18.79
C GLU A 111 16.97 -23.06 18.61
N VAL A 112 16.79 -21.88 19.19
CA VAL A 112 15.56 -21.08 19.06
C VAL A 112 15.80 -20.01 18.00
N SER A 113 15.08 -20.09 16.90
CA SER A 113 15.06 -19.10 15.82
C SER A 113 14.32 -17.83 16.22
N GLY A 114 14.56 -16.74 15.50
CA GLY A 114 13.83 -15.48 15.70
C GLY A 114 12.30 -15.63 15.54
N SER A 115 11.85 -16.49 14.63
CA SER A 115 10.42 -16.78 14.43
C SER A 115 9.81 -17.55 15.61
N GLU A 116 10.54 -18.49 16.20
CA GLU A 116 10.12 -19.20 17.42
C GLU A 116 10.00 -18.24 18.60
N LEU A 117 10.97 -17.34 18.78
CA LEU A 117 10.89 -16.31 19.80
C LEU A 117 9.64 -15.43 19.60
N CYS A 118 9.38 -14.98 18.36
CA CYS A 118 8.19 -14.20 18.03
C CYS A 118 6.89 -14.96 18.30
N PHE A 119 6.87 -16.28 18.10
CA PHE A 119 5.73 -17.13 18.39
C PHE A 119 5.49 -17.33 19.88
N TYR A 120 6.54 -17.63 20.65
CA TYR A 120 6.41 -17.92 22.08
C TYR A 120 6.24 -16.68 22.96
N PHE A 121 6.86 -15.56 22.58
CA PHE A 121 6.93 -14.36 23.40
C PHE A 121 6.69 -13.06 22.61
N PRO A 122 5.60 -12.96 21.82
CA PRO A 122 5.38 -11.82 20.92
C PRO A 122 5.36 -10.48 21.65
N ASP A 123 4.67 -10.39 22.79
CA ASP A 123 4.51 -9.15 23.53
C ASP A 123 5.79 -8.74 24.27
N LEU A 124 6.54 -9.71 24.80
CA LEU A 124 7.80 -9.44 25.49
C LEU A 124 8.85 -8.93 24.50
N ILE A 125 8.94 -9.54 23.32
CA ILE A 125 9.87 -9.11 22.27
C ILE A 125 9.51 -7.72 21.79
N HIS A 126 8.22 -7.49 21.48
CA HIS A 126 7.74 -6.16 21.08
C HIS A 126 8.13 -5.12 22.13
N LYS A 127 7.76 -5.35 23.39
CA LYS A 127 8.08 -4.44 24.49
C LYS A 127 9.58 -4.16 24.59
N ARG A 128 10.42 -5.19 24.64
CA ARG A 128 11.88 -5.03 24.81
C ARG A 128 12.52 -4.25 23.67
N LEU A 129 12.10 -4.50 22.43
CA LEU A 129 12.61 -3.79 21.26
C LEU A 129 12.13 -2.33 21.25
N VAL A 130 10.86 -2.09 21.59
CA VAL A 130 10.31 -0.73 21.70
C VAL A 130 11.01 0.07 22.80
N ASP A 131 11.22 -0.53 23.97
CA ASP A 131 11.94 0.10 25.08
C ASP A 131 13.37 0.48 24.66
N ALA A 132 14.07 -0.42 23.96
CA ALA A 132 15.42 -0.16 23.45
C ALA A 132 15.45 0.95 22.38
N LEU A 133 14.46 0.98 21.48
CA LEU A 133 14.31 2.02 20.46
C LEU A 133 14.05 3.38 21.10
N LYS A 134 13.11 3.46 22.04
CA LYS A 134 12.78 4.69 22.78
C LYS A 134 13.97 5.19 23.59
N ALA A 135 14.68 4.30 24.28
CA ALA A 135 15.87 4.67 25.06
C ALA A 135 16.99 5.25 24.18
N ARG A 136 17.11 4.79 22.92
CA ARG A 136 18.17 5.24 22.01
C ARG A 136 17.79 6.45 21.17
N TYR A 137 16.54 6.53 20.74
CA TYR A 137 16.10 7.47 19.70
C TYR A 137 14.84 8.25 20.07
N GLY A 138 14.21 8.03 21.23
CA GLY A 138 12.89 8.57 21.57
C GLY A 138 12.75 10.05 21.23
N ASP A 139 13.58 10.90 21.84
CA ASP A 139 13.50 12.36 21.65
C ASP A 139 14.15 12.84 20.33
N SER A 140 14.94 11.99 19.65
CA SER A 140 15.70 12.36 18.45
C SER A 140 15.15 11.80 17.14
N TRP A 141 14.08 11.00 17.19
CA TRP A 141 13.48 10.38 16.00
C TRP A 141 12.76 11.42 15.12
N GLY A 142 11.96 12.30 15.73
CA GLY A 142 11.18 13.34 15.06
C GLY A 142 9.96 12.80 14.28
N ASN A 143 9.40 13.65 13.41
CA ASN A 143 8.26 13.32 12.53
C ASN A 143 6.95 12.92 13.25
N ASP A 144 6.82 13.23 14.53
CA ASP A 144 5.61 12.94 15.32
C ASP A 144 4.43 13.83 14.92
N ASP A 145 4.71 14.94 14.21
CA ASP A 145 3.73 15.85 13.61
C ASP A 145 3.17 15.33 12.27
N LEU A 146 3.79 14.31 11.67
CA LEU A 146 3.31 13.74 10.42
C LEU A 146 2.10 12.84 10.64
N ALA A 147 1.25 12.77 9.60
CA ALA A 147 0.09 11.88 9.62
C ALA A 147 0.52 10.42 9.81
N PRO A 148 -0.21 9.63 10.64
CA PRO A 148 0.05 8.21 10.82
C PRO A 148 0.06 7.45 9.49
N ALA A 149 0.83 6.36 9.41
CA ALA A 149 0.98 5.55 8.21
C ALA A 149 -0.36 5.03 7.66
N SER A 150 -1.34 4.71 8.54
CA SER A 150 -2.69 4.31 8.13
C SER A 150 -3.46 5.44 7.44
N ALA A 151 -3.40 6.65 7.98
CA ALA A 151 -4.01 7.83 7.37
C ALA A 151 -3.32 8.19 6.04
N ARG A 152 -1.99 8.06 5.97
CA ARG A 152 -1.23 8.26 4.73
C ARG A 152 -1.63 7.26 3.65
N LYS A 153 -1.82 5.99 4.00
CA LYS A 153 -2.33 4.99 3.05
C LYS A 153 -3.69 5.40 2.47
N GLN A 154 -4.61 5.85 3.31
CA GLN A 154 -5.91 6.33 2.85
C GLN A 154 -5.78 7.52 1.90
N ILE A 155 -4.93 8.50 2.23
CA ILE A 155 -4.67 9.67 1.36
C ILE A 155 -4.11 9.23 0.01
N ALA A 156 -3.21 8.24 -0.02
CA ALA A 156 -2.66 7.69 -1.26
C ALA A 156 -3.73 7.00 -2.10
N ASP A 157 -4.59 6.18 -1.48
CA ASP A 157 -5.66 5.46 -2.15
C ASP A 157 -6.72 6.44 -2.73
N GLU A 158 -7.09 7.48 -1.97
CA GLU A 158 -8.00 8.54 -2.43
C GLU A 158 -7.39 9.35 -3.59
N ALA A 159 -6.09 9.68 -3.51
CA ALA A 159 -5.40 10.39 -4.57
C ALA A 159 -5.27 9.56 -5.85
N GLU A 160 -5.02 8.25 -5.74
CA GLU A 160 -4.99 7.34 -6.90
C GLU A 160 -6.37 7.25 -7.56
N LEU A 161 -7.44 7.11 -6.77
CA LEU A 161 -8.81 7.10 -7.29
C LEU A 161 -9.14 8.39 -8.05
N GLU A 162 -8.71 9.54 -7.52
CA GLU A 162 -8.89 10.83 -8.18
C GLU A 162 -8.11 10.92 -9.50
N LEU A 163 -6.87 10.41 -9.53
CA LEU A 163 -6.06 10.35 -10.76
C LEU A 163 -6.72 9.48 -11.82
N ASP A 164 -7.28 8.34 -11.43
CA ASP A 164 -8.00 7.43 -12.33
C ASP A 164 -9.26 8.08 -12.93
N GLN A 165 -9.89 9.01 -12.21
CA GLN A 165 -11.03 9.77 -12.72
C GLN A 165 -10.62 10.96 -13.60
N LEU A 166 -9.54 11.67 -13.24
CA LEU A 166 -9.10 12.89 -13.94
C LEU A 166 -8.36 12.61 -15.25
N ARG A 167 -7.54 11.55 -15.32
CA ARG A 167 -6.77 11.21 -16.53
C ARG A 167 -7.65 10.94 -17.75
N PRO A 168 -8.76 10.18 -17.66
CA PRO A 168 -9.71 10.04 -18.77
C PRO A 168 -10.33 11.36 -19.20
N GLN A 169 -10.72 12.23 -18.27
CA GLN A 169 -11.29 13.55 -18.58
C GLN A 169 -10.30 14.42 -19.35
N LEU A 170 -9.03 14.45 -18.92
CA LEU A 170 -7.98 15.18 -19.63
C LEU A 170 -7.83 14.67 -21.06
N ARG A 171 -7.79 13.33 -21.24
CA ARG A 171 -7.69 12.72 -22.58
C ARG A 171 -8.88 13.08 -23.48
N ASP A 172 -10.08 13.13 -22.93
CA ASP A 172 -11.30 13.52 -23.66
C ASP A 172 -11.23 14.99 -24.11
N VAL A 173 -10.86 15.91 -23.22
CA VAL A 173 -10.68 17.34 -23.54
C VAL A 173 -9.59 17.54 -24.60
N GLU A 174 -8.46 16.84 -24.50
CA GLU A 174 -7.41 16.85 -25.52
C GLU A 174 -7.87 16.25 -26.86
N GLY A 175 -8.77 15.27 -26.82
CA GLY A 175 -9.46 14.75 -28.01
C GLY A 175 -10.32 15.82 -28.68
N LYS A 176 -11.17 16.51 -27.89
CA LYS A 176 -12.04 17.60 -28.36
C LYS A 176 -11.25 18.77 -28.96
N ILE A 177 -10.16 19.19 -28.32
CA ILE A 177 -9.28 20.25 -28.84
C ILE A 177 -8.68 19.84 -30.19
N ARG A 178 -8.18 18.59 -30.31
CA ARG A 178 -7.61 18.10 -31.58
C ARG A 178 -8.65 18.04 -32.69
N ALA A 179 -9.87 17.59 -32.39
CA ALA A 179 -10.96 17.55 -33.36
C ALA A 179 -11.35 18.96 -33.83
N LEU A 180 -11.46 19.91 -32.90
CA LEU A 180 -11.77 21.31 -33.21
C LEU A 180 -10.68 21.96 -34.07
N ASN A 181 -9.40 21.71 -33.75
CA ASN A 181 -8.29 22.25 -34.54
C ASN A 181 -8.26 21.71 -35.98
N ARG A 182 -8.65 20.44 -36.20
CA ARG A 182 -8.77 19.87 -37.55
C ARG A 182 -9.91 20.54 -38.33
N ALA A 183 -11.07 20.71 -37.69
CA ALA A 183 -12.24 21.33 -38.32
C ALA A 183 -12.05 22.82 -38.70
N ILE A 184 -11.02 23.49 -38.19
CA ILE A 184 -10.66 24.88 -38.53
C ILE A 184 -9.51 24.94 -39.54
N GLY A 185 -8.67 23.90 -39.58
CA GLY A 185 -7.48 23.83 -40.44
C GLY A 185 -7.74 23.26 -41.83
N ASP A 186 -8.84 22.53 -42.01
CA ASP A 186 -9.43 22.12 -43.29
C ASP A 186 -10.44 23.16 -43.78
#